data_AF-A0A4Q3Y527-F1
#
_entry.id   AF-A0A4Q3Y527-F1
#
_cell.length_a   1.000
_cell.length_b   1.000
_cell.length_c   1.000
_cell.angle_alpha   90.00
_cell.angle_beta   90.00
_cell.angle_gamma   90.00
#
_symmetry.space_group_name_H-M   'P 1'
#
loop_
_entity.id
_entity.type
_entity.pdbx_description
1 polymer ?
#
loop_
_entity_poly.entity_id
_entity_poly.type
_entity_poly.pdbx_seq_one_letter_code
_entity_poly.pdbx_strand_id
1 'polypeptide(L)'
;MGEKSLVITIELELEGEGGLGFDRMNTLWFVVALLRLKVALPIKMPILADRPFQRIPNDTERANVFPIEVQLQQLKTAPPSERSLSDFEWVRDNLFSASELMKDPVFNRSFQTLDGGVHSQNAGAGIVIAWAAIETLIRPGNTRITERVCRALAAYLNEPGPERDRAFTYIERCYAARGGAAHAGTPPEADQFNTAFRLARSALLRSIERQERPDIEVLLEAWRTKAVA
;
A
#
# COMPACT_ATOMS: atom_id res chain seq x y z
N MET A 1 -11.48 -19.38 23.08
CA MET A 1 -12.76 -18.98 22.44
C MET A 1 -12.40 -18.50 21.05
N GLY A 2 -12.71 -19.27 19.99
CA GLY A 2 -12.28 -18.91 18.63
C GLY A 2 -13.02 -17.66 18.17
N GLU A 3 -12.29 -16.61 17.79
CA GLU A 3 -12.85 -15.46 17.09
C GLU A 3 -13.61 -15.97 15.85
N LYS A 4 -14.92 -15.73 15.81
CA LYS A 4 -15.72 -15.99 14.61
C LYS A 4 -15.25 -15.02 13.54
N SER A 5 -14.49 -15.51 12.56
CA SER A 5 -14.16 -14.75 11.36
C SER A 5 -15.38 -14.72 10.44
N LEU A 6 -15.92 -13.53 10.20
CA LEU A 6 -16.92 -13.31 9.16
C LEU A 6 -16.19 -13.16 7.82
N VAL A 7 -16.48 -14.05 6.87
CA VAL A 7 -15.99 -13.92 5.49
C VAL A 7 -17.12 -13.33 4.66
N ILE A 8 -16.86 -12.18 4.03
CA ILE A 8 -17.80 -11.51 3.12
C ILE A 8 -17.25 -11.71 1.70
N THR A 9 -18.06 -12.26 0.81
CA THR A 9 -17.74 -12.43 -0.61
C THR A 9 -18.54 -11.42 -1.42
N ILE A 10 -17.86 -10.67 -2.28
CA ILE A 10 -18.46 -9.69 -3.17
C ILE A 10 -18.00 -10.00 -4.60
N GLU A 11 -18.94 -10.01 -5.53
CA GLU A 11 -18.65 -10.07 -6.97
C GLU A 11 -18.48 -8.64 -7.49
N LEU A 12 -17.37 -8.37 -8.17
CA LEU A 12 -17.12 -7.10 -8.83
C LEU A 12 -17.18 -7.33 -10.34
N GLU A 13 -18.13 -6.66 -10.99
CA GLU A 13 -18.34 -6.72 -12.42
C GLU A 13 -17.78 -5.45 -13.09
N LEU A 14 -17.05 -5.64 -14.19
CA LEU A 14 -16.57 -4.54 -15.02
C LEU A 14 -17.29 -4.54 -16.37
N GLU A 15 -18.22 -3.61 -16.51
CA GLU A 15 -18.91 -3.34 -17.77
C GLU A 15 -18.03 -2.43 -18.66
N GLY A 16 -17.74 -2.85 -19.89
CA GLY A 16 -17.00 -2.04 -20.87
C GLY A 16 -15.48 -1.92 -20.63
N GLU A 17 -14.86 -0.94 -21.31
CA GLU A 17 -13.44 -0.60 -21.16
C GLU A 17 -13.31 0.38 -20.00
N GLY A 18 -12.97 -0.12 -18.80
CA GLY A 18 -12.88 0.68 -17.57
C GLY A 18 -12.11 1.99 -17.78
N GLY A 19 -12.78 3.12 -17.58
CA GLY A 19 -12.31 4.48 -17.94
C GLY A 19 -11.10 5.01 -17.17
N LEU A 20 -10.27 4.13 -16.60
CA LEU A 20 -9.07 4.44 -15.82
C LEU A 20 -7.78 4.41 -16.65
N GLY A 21 -7.87 4.06 -17.93
CA GLY A 21 -6.69 3.94 -18.82
C GLY A 21 -5.87 2.67 -18.60
N PHE A 22 -6.44 1.66 -17.93
CA PHE A 22 -5.86 0.32 -17.79
C PHE A 22 -6.66 -0.68 -18.64
N ASP A 23 -6.06 -1.83 -18.96
CA ASP A 23 -6.85 -2.96 -19.45
C ASP A 23 -7.81 -3.48 -18.36
N ARG A 24 -8.71 -4.38 -18.73
CA ARG A 24 -9.75 -4.90 -17.82
C ARG A 24 -9.16 -5.57 -16.57
N MET A 25 -8.10 -6.36 -16.73
CA MET A 25 -7.49 -7.10 -15.62
C MET A 25 -6.78 -6.13 -14.66
N ASN A 26 -6.03 -5.18 -15.20
CA ASN A 26 -5.35 -4.14 -14.42
C ASN A 26 -6.34 -3.17 -13.76
N THR A 27 -7.51 -2.93 -14.37
CA THR A 27 -8.60 -2.16 -13.73
C THR A 27 -9.10 -2.87 -12.48
N LEU A 28 -9.42 -4.17 -12.58
CA LEU A 28 -9.89 -4.97 -11.45
C LEU A 28 -8.84 -5.05 -10.34
N TRP A 29 -7.58 -5.36 -10.71
CA TRP A 29 -6.47 -5.37 -9.76
C TRP A 29 -6.32 -4.01 -9.07
N PHE A 30 -6.34 -2.91 -9.82
CA PHE A 30 -6.12 -1.57 -9.28
C PHE A 30 -7.21 -1.17 -8.27
N VAL A 31 -8.49 -1.46 -8.56
CA VAL A 31 -9.60 -1.22 -7.63
C VAL A 31 -9.38 -1.99 -6.33
N VAL A 32 -9.02 -3.27 -6.41
CA VAL A 32 -8.78 -4.10 -5.23
C VAL A 32 -7.55 -3.64 -4.45
N ALA A 33 -6.47 -3.29 -5.13
CA ALA A 33 -5.25 -2.76 -4.52
C ALA A 33 -5.50 -1.42 -3.83
N LEU A 34 -6.33 -0.54 -4.41
CA LEU A 34 -6.70 0.73 -3.81
C LEU A 34 -7.58 0.55 -2.57
N LEU A 35 -8.51 -0.42 -2.60
CA LEU A 35 -9.28 -0.83 -1.43
C LEU A 35 -8.36 -1.38 -0.32
N ARG A 36 -7.37 -2.21 -0.64
CA ARG A 36 -6.37 -2.66 0.34
C ARG A 36 -5.58 -1.51 0.92
N LEU A 37 -5.13 -0.58 0.07
CA LEU A 37 -4.38 0.58 0.49
C LEU A 37 -5.20 1.43 1.46
N LYS A 38 -6.45 1.77 1.12
CA LYS A 38 -7.30 2.63 1.96
C LYS A 38 -7.82 1.90 3.19
N VAL A 39 -8.32 0.69 3.06
CA VAL A 39 -9.05 0.01 4.14
C VAL A 39 -8.10 -0.84 5.00
N ALA A 40 -6.88 -1.16 4.53
CA ALA A 40 -5.90 -1.98 5.25
C ALA A 40 -6.50 -3.31 5.79
N LEU A 41 -7.48 -3.85 5.06
CA LEU A 41 -8.09 -5.16 5.30
C LEU A 41 -7.46 -6.21 4.38
N PRO A 42 -7.46 -7.49 4.77
CA PRO A 42 -6.98 -8.60 3.94
C PRO A 42 -7.99 -8.94 2.83
N ILE A 43 -8.22 -7.99 1.92
CA ILE A 43 -9.09 -8.14 0.76
C ILE A 43 -8.37 -9.03 -0.25
N LYS A 44 -9.06 -10.03 -0.80
CA LYS A 44 -8.52 -10.94 -1.81
C LYS A 44 -9.38 -10.92 -3.06
N MET A 45 -8.73 -11.03 -4.20
CA MET A 45 -9.33 -11.31 -5.50
C MET A 45 -8.85 -12.70 -5.95
N PRO A 46 -9.39 -13.79 -5.37
CA PRO A 46 -8.84 -15.13 -5.57
C PRO A 46 -9.05 -15.65 -6.99
N ILE A 47 -10.14 -15.23 -7.63
CA ILE A 47 -10.60 -15.76 -8.91
C ILE A 47 -11.12 -14.61 -9.78
N LEU A 48 -10.81 -14.64 -11.06
CA LEU A 48 -11.44 -13.86 -12.10
C LEU A 48 -12.20 -14.79 -13.04
N ALA A 49 -13.31 -14.32 -13.60
CA ALA A 49 -14.07 -15.05 -14.60
C ALA A 49 -14.42 -14.12 -15.77
N ASP A 50 -14.56 -14.71 -16.97
CA ASP A 50 -15.01 -14.01 -18.17
C ASP A 50 -16.52 -13.76 -18.20
N ARG A 51 -17.25 -14.18 -17.16
CA ARG A 51 -18.71 -14.11 -17.03
C ARG A 51 -19.13 -14.09 -15.55
N PRO A 52 -20.39 -13.71 -15.27
CA PRO A 52 -20.91 -13.72 -13.89
C PRO A 52 -20.81 -15.09 -13.23
N PHE A 53 -20.40 -15.14 -11.96
CA PHE A 53 -20.18 -16.40 -11.23
C PHE A 53 -21.44 -17.25 -11.15
N GLN A 54 -22.61 -16.61 -11.04
CA GLN A 54 -23.91 -17.28 -10.98
C GLN A 54 -24.25 -18.07 -12.26
N ARG A 55 -23.64 -17.73 -13.40
CA ARG A 55 -23.88 -18.41 -14.69
C ARG A 55 -22.94 -19.58 -14.93
N ILE A 56 -21.78 -19.62 -14.25
CA ILE A 56 -20.73 -20.63 -14.46
C ILE A 56 -21.23 -22.08 -14.28
N PRO A 57 -22.01 -22.42 -13.23
CA PRO A 57 -22.46 -23.80 -13.04
C PRO A 57 -23.27 -24.39 -14.21
N ASN A 58 -23.89 -23.53 -15.02
CA ASN A 58 -24.72 -23.93 -16.16
C ASN A 58 -23.98 -23.87 -17.51
N ASP A 59 -22.74 -23.39 -17.54
CA ASP A 59 -21.92 -23.28 -18.76
C ASP A 59 -20.43 -23.47 -18.43
N THR A 60 -20.13 -24.54 -17.69
CA THR A 60 -18.78 -24.84 -17.18
C THR A 60 -17.77 -25.11 -18.29
N GLU A 61 -18.20 -25.68 -19.42
CA GLU A 61 -17.32 -26.01 -20.55
C GLU A 61 -16.77 -24.78 -21.27
N ARG A 62 -17.51 -23.65 -21.24
CA ARG A 62 -17.10 -22.41 -21.91
C ARG A 62 -16.58 -21.35 -20.96
N ALA A 63 -16.80 -21.52 -19.65
CA ALA A 63 -16.38 -20.56 -18.65
C ALA A 63 -14.86 -20.51 -18.50
N ASN A 64 -14.27 -19.33 -18.71
CA ASN A 64 -12.86 -19.13 -18.42
C ASN A 64 -12.74 -18.58 -17.00
N VAL A 65 -12.15 -19.39 -16.11
CA VAL A 65 -11.94 -19.07 -14.70
C VAL A 65 -10.44 -19.03 -14.43
N PHE A 66 -9.95 -17.87 -14.02
CA PHE A 66 -8.53 -17.60 -13.81
C PHE A 66 -8.26 -17.47 -12.31
N PRO A 67 -7.45 -18.37 -11.71
CA PRO A 67 -6.97 -18.17 -10.35
C PRO A 67 -5.95 -17.02 -10.32
N ILE A 68 -6.12 -16.05 -9.43
CA ILE A 68 -5.20 -14.91 -9.29
C ILE A 68 -4.49 -14.96 -7.94
N GLU A 69 -5.24 -14.87 -6.83
CA GLU A 69 -4.67 -14.78 -5.48
C GLU A 69 -5.03 -16.01 -4.63
N VAL A 70 -4.61 -17.18 -5.09
CA VAL A 70 -4.90 -18.46 -4.44
C VAL A 70 -4.10 -18.71 -3.15
N GLN A 71 -3.19 -17.80 -2.79
CA GLN A 71 -2.40 -17.94 -1.57
C GLN A 71 -3.25 -17.73 -0.31
N LEU A 72 -3.14 -18.69 0.60
CA LEU A 72 -3.95 -18.74 1.82
C LEU A 72 -3.55 -17.65 2.82
N GLN A 73 -2.27 -17.32 2.90
CA GLN A 73 -1.76 -16.33 3.87
C GLN A 73 -1.55 -14.95 3.23
N GLN A 74 -2.13 -13.96 3.88
CA GLN A 74 -1.75 -12.55 3.76
C GLN A 74 -1.23 -12.10 5.11
N LEU A 75 -0.21 -11.24 5.10
CA LEU A 75 0.19 -10.58 6.33
C LEU A 75 -0.95 -9.67 6.79
N LYS A 76 -1.26 -9.70 8.09
CA LYS A 76 -2.15 -8.71 8.67
C LYS A 76 -1.42 -7.38 8.61
N THR A 77 -1.95 -6.42 7.85
CA THR A 77 -1.35 -5.10 7.59
C THR A 77 -1.70 -4.06 8.64
N ALA A 78 -2.70 -4.36 9.45
CA ALA A 78 -3.19 -3.52 10.53
C ALA A 78 -3.87 -4.40 11.61
N PRO A 79 -3.97 -3.92 12.85
CA PRO A 79 -4.87 -4.53 13.82
C PRO A 79 -6.32 -4.45 13.33
N PRO A 80 -7.17 -5.43 13.70
CA PRO A 80 -8.60 -5.38 13.42
C PRO A 80 -9.17 -4.05 13.92
N SER A 81 -9.82 -3.32 13.02
CA SER A 81 -10.48 -2.06 13.33
C SER A 81 -11.73 -1.93 12.48
N GLU A 82 -12.75 -1.30 13.05
CA GLU A 82 -13.98 -1.00 12.33
C GLU A 82 -13.69 -0.09 11.13
N ARG A 83 -14.43 -0.32 10.05
CA ARG A 83 -14.31 0.45 8.82
C ARG A 83 -15.63 1.07 8.51
N SER A 84 -15.56 2.33 8.12
CA SER A 84 -16.72 3.16 7.89
C SER A 84 -17.04 3.23 6.41
N LEU A 85 -18.28 3.59 6.07
CA LEU A 85 -18.66 3.81 4.68
C LEU A 85 -17.78 4.89 4.02
N SER A 86 -17.32 5.89 4.78
CA SER A 86 -16.46 6.96 4.26
C SER A 86 -15.09 6.47 3.77
N ASP A 87 -14.62 5.31 4.26
CA ASP A 87 -13.40 4.69 3.71
C ASP A 87 -13.60 4.23 2.26
N PHE A 88 -14.78 3.68 1.95
CA PHE A 88 -15.14 3.23 0.60
C PHE A 88 -15.50 4.41 -0.30
N GLU A 89 -16.14 5.44 0.25
CA GLU A 89 -16.41 6.69 -0.48
C GLU A 89 -15.10 7.37 -0.88
N TRP A 90 -14.09 7.39 0.00
CA TRP A 90 -12.76 7.89 -0.36
C TRP A 90 -12.18 7.14 -1.56
N VAL A 91 -12.33 5.81 -1.63
CA VAL A 91 -11.83 5.02 -2.77
C VAL A 91 -12.55 5.39 -4.05
N ARG A 92 -13.88 5.51 -4.00
CA ARG A 92 -14.70 5.97 -5.13
C ARG A 92 -14.24 7.35 -5.61
N ASP A 93 -14.09 8.29 -4.69
CA ASP A 93 -13.81 9.70 -5.00
C ASP A 93 -12.38 9.91 -5.50
N ASN A 94 -11.44 9.02 -5.12
CA ASN A 94 -10.03 9.10 -5.53
C ASN A 94 -9.64 8.08 -6.61
N LEU A 95 -10.57 7.29 -7.14
CA LEU A 95 -10.23 6.21 -8.08
C LEU A 95 -9.56 6.75 -9.35
N PHE A 96 -10.14 7.80 -9.93
CA PHE A 96 -9.63 8.41 -11.16
C PHE A 96 -8.34 9.22 -10.91
N SER A 97 -8.28 9.99 -9.81
CA SER A 97 -7.08 10.75 -9.48
C SER A 97 -5.89 9.82 -9.18
N ALA A 98 -6.14 8.71 -8.50
CA ALA A 98 -5.13 7.69 -8.26
C ALA A 98 -4.69 7.02 -9.58
N SER A 99 -5.61 6.73 -10.52
CA SER A 99 -5.24 6.16 -11.83
C SER A 99 -4.40 7.13 -12.68
N GLU A 100 -4.68 8.43 -12.61
CA GLU A 100 -3.83 9.44 -13.25
C GLU A 100 -2.41 9.45 -12.65
N LEU A 101 -2.30 9.35 -11.31
CA LEU A 101 -1.00 9.29 -10.63
C LEU A 101 -0.22 8.02 -10.97
N MET A 102 -0.90 6.90 -11.28
CA MET A 102 -0.28 5.67 -11.78
C MET A 102 0.39 5.80 -13.15
N LYS A 103 0.21 6.92 -13.87
CA LYS A 103 1.00 7.23 -15.08
C LYS A 103 2.42 7.66 -14.74
N ASP A 104 2.68 8.15 -13.51
CA ASP A 104 4.03 8.38 -13.03
C ASP A 104 4.68 7.01 -12.70
N PRO A 105 5.79 6.64 -13.38
CA PRO A 105 6.38 5.31 -13.24
C PRO A 105 6.99 5.06 -11.85
N VAL A 106 7.34 6.11 -11.11
CA VAL A 106 7.88 6.03 -9.75
C VAL A 106 6.76 5.71 -8.77
N PHE A 107 5.66 6.46 -8.84
CA PHE A 107 4.49 6.20 -8.02
C PHE A 107 3.91 4.81 -8.31
N ASN A 108 3.71 4.48 -9.60
CA ASN A 108 3.21 3.19 -10.04
C ASN A 108 4.01 2.02 -9.46
N ARG A 109 5.34 2.08 -9.59
CA ARG A 109 6.24 1.05 -9.05
C ARG A 109 6.15 0.96 -7.53
N SER A 110 6.13 2.09 -6.83
CA SER A 110 6.00 2.10 -5.37
C SER A 110 4.68 1.47 -4.91
N PHE A 111 3.57 1.85 -5.55
CA PHE A 111 2.24 1.33 -5.26
C PHE A 111 2.16 -0.19 -5.48
N GLN A 112 2.60 -0.67 -6.66
CA GLN A 112 2.65 -2.11 -6.97
C GLN A 112 3.54 -2.89 -5.99
N THR A 113 4.68 -2.30 -5.61
CA THR A 113 5.60 -2.90 -4.63
C THR A 113 4.91 -3.10 -3.29
N LEU A 114 4.19 -2.09 -2.79
CA LEU A 114 3.49 -2.21 -1.51
C LEU A 114 2.33 -3.20 -1.58
N ASP A 115 1.52 -3.18 -2.64
CA ASP A 115 0.41 -4.14 -2.82
C ASP A 115 0.94 -5.58 -2.87
N GLY A 116 2.02 -5.84 -3.61
CA GLY A 116 2.67 -7.15 -3.61
C GLY A 116 3.17 -7.59 -2.23
N GLY A 117 3.56 -6.63 -1.38
CA GLY A 117 4.04 -6.88 -0.02
C GLY A 117 3.00 -7.54 0.91
N VAL A 118 1.71 -7.32 0.69
CA VAL A 118 0.63 -7.90 1.52
C VAL A 118 0.54 -9.43 1.40
N HIS A 119 1.05 -9.97 0.29
CA HIS A 119 1.06 -11.41 -0.02
C HIS A 119 2.37 -12.09 0.39
N SER A 120 3.26 -11.39 1.11
CA SER A 120 4.51 -11.94 1.61
C SER A 120 4.28 -13.10 2.59
N GLN A 121 5.10 -14.15 2.48
CA GLN A 121 4.97 -15.35 3.32
C GLN A 121 5.50 -15.15 4.75
N ASN A 122 6.29 -14.11 4.99
CA ASN A 122 6.80 -13.78 6.31
C ASN A 122 6.96 -12.26 6.50
N ALA A 123 6.91 -11.82 7.75
CA ALA A 123 6.98 -10.41 8.12
C ALA A 123 8.31 -9.74 7.71
N GLY A 124 9.43 -10.47 7.67
CA GLY A 124 10.72 -9.92 7.27
C GLY A 124 10.75 -9.48 5.82
N ALA A 125 10.27 -10.34 4.92
CA ALA A 125 10.07 -10.00 3.50
C ALA A 125 9.10 -8.82 3.36
N GLY A 126 7.99 -8.82 4.11
CA GLY A 126 7.03 -7.71 4.12
C GLY A 126 7.64 -6.37 4.54
N ILE A 127 8.51 -6.36 5.55
CA ILE A 127 9.23 -5.15 6.00
C ILE A 127 10.15 -4.63 4.90
N VAL A 128 10.93 -5.51 4.27
CA VAL A 128 11.84 -5.13 3.18
C VAL A 128 11.06 -4.55 2.00
N ILE A 129 9.94 -5.17 1.63
CA ILE A 129 9.07 -4.70 0.54
C ILE A 129 8.44 -3.35 0.87
N ALA A 130 7.91 -3.16 2.08
CA ALA A 130 7.33 -1.88 2.49
C ALA A 130 8.35 -0.74 2.45
N TRP A 131 9.58 -0.98 2.90
CA TRP A 131 10.66 0.02 2.79
C TRP A 131 11.11 0.23 1.34
N ALA A 132 11.16 -0.82 0.51
CA ALA A 132 11.46 -0.66 -0.91
C ALA A 132 10.41 0.19 -1.62
N ALA A 133 9.13 0.08 -1.25
CA ALA A 133 8.07 0.94 -1.75
C ALA A 133 8.31 2.41 -1.33
N ILE A 134 8.66 2.67 -0.07
CA ILE A 134 8.99 4.02 0.43
C ILE A 134 10.20 4.60 -0.31
N GLU A 135 11.28 3.84 -0.43
CA GLU A 135 12.51 4.27 -1.12
C GLU A 135 12.26 4.56 -2.61
N THR A 136 11.43 3.73 -3.24
CA THR A 136 11.00 3.96 -4.62
C THR A 136 10.24 5.26 -4.73
N LEU A 137 9.28 5.51 -3.83
CA LEU A 137 8.46 6.73 -3.84
C LEU A 137 9.29 8.00 -3.63
N ILE A 138 10.19 7.97 -2.64
CA ILE A 138 10.98 9.13 -2.20
C ILE A 138 12.20 9.39 -3.10
N ARG A 139 12.79 8.33 -3.68
CA ARG A 139 14.03 8.37 -4.47
C ARG A 139 15.19 9.07 -3.74
N PRO A 140 15.73 8.48 -2.66
CA PRO A 140 16.75 9.12 -1.83
C PRO A 140 18.11 9.32 -2.50
N GLY A 141 18.36 8.72 -3.67
CA GLY A 141 19.68 8.71 -4.31
C GLY A 141 20.62 7.70 -3.65
N ASN A 142 21.93 7.90 -3.79
CA ASN A 142 22.94 6.90 -3.41
C ASN A 142 23.75 7.27 -2.15
N THR A 143 23.58 8.46 -1.61
CA THR A 143 24.37 8.97 -0.48
C THR A 143 23.48 9.21 0.73
N ARG A 144 23.90 8.76 1.92
CA ARG A 144 23.17 8.98 3.18
C ARG A 144 21.68 8.59 3.08
N ILE A 145 21.41 7.45 2.45
CA ILE A 145 20.06 6.96 2.12
C ILE A 145 19.16 6.99 3.35
N THR A 146 19.60 6.40 4.47
CA THR A 146 18.83 6.37 5.73
C THR A 146 18.41 7.76 6.18
N GLU A 147 19.35 8.69 6.35
CA GLU A 147 19.07 10.06 6.80
C GLU A 147 18.10 10.78 5.84
N ARG A 148 18.34 10.65 4.54
CA ARG A 148 17.54 11.28 3.48
C ARG A 148 16.12 10.75 3.42
N VAL A 149 15.93 9.43 3.41
CA VAL A 149 14.60 8.78 3.45
C VAL A 149 13.85 9.19 4.71
N CYS A 150 14.49 9.09 5.88
CA CYS A 150 13.82 9.31 7.15
C CYS A 150 13.38 10.78 7.30
N ARG A 151 14.24 11.75 6.95
CA ARG A 151 13.87 13.17 6.97
C ARG A 151 12.79 13.51 5.96
N ALA A 152 12.94 13.04 4.73
CA ALA A 152 11.96 13.31 3.68
C ALA A 152 10.59 12.73 4.05
N LEU A 153 10.54 11.48 4.54
CA LEU A 153 9.29 10.86 4.98
C LEU A 153 8.67 11.59 6.18
N ALA A 154 9.48 11.97 7.17
CA ALA A 154 9.00 12.72 8.33
C ALA A 154 8.43 14.09 7.93
N ALA A 155 9.12 14.84 7.07
CA ALA A 155 8.63 16.11 6.49
C ALA A 155 7.40 15.92 5.61
N TYR A 156 7.33 14.80 4.88
CA TYR A 156 6.19 14.54 4.02
C TYR A 156 4.95 14.20 4.82
N LEU A 157 5.08 13.51 5.96
CA LEU A 157 3.94 13.08 6.76
C LEU A 157 3.53 14.08 7.85
N ASN A 158 4.40 15.03 8.21
CA ASN A 158 4.16 15.95 9.34
C ASN A 158 4.55 17.37 8.98
N GLU A 159 3.74 18.32 9.46
CA GLU A 159 4.05 19.75 9.35
C GLU A 159 5.29 20.13 10.18
N PRO A 160 5.96 21.25 9.86
CA PRO A 160 7.10 21.73 10.65
C PRO A 160 6.78 21.90 12.15
N GLY A 161 7.57 21.27 13.02
CA GLY A 161 7.42 21.39 14.48
C GLY A 161 7.99 20.19 15.25
N PRO A 162 7.82 20.15 16.59
CA PRO A 162 8.35 19.07 17.44
C PRO A 162 7.85 17.68 17.07
N GLU A 163 6.62 17.57 16.54
CA GLU A 163 6.07 16.30 16.07
C GLU A 163 6.83 15.74 14.86
N ARG A 164 7.32 16.59 13.97
CA ARG A 164 8.14 16.18 12.84
C ARG A 164 9.49 15.63 13.30
N ASP A 165 10.10 16.21 14.33
CA ASP A 165 11.35 15.70 14.91
C ASP A 165 11.14 14.35 15.59
N ARG A 166 10.04 14.20 16.35
CA ARG A 166 9.64 12.92 16.95
C ARG A 166 9.39 11.86 15.87
N ALA A 167 8.69 12.23 14.80
CA ALA A 167 8.44 11.35 13.67
C ALA A 167 9.75 10.90 13.01
N PHE A 168 10.73 11.79 12.82
CA PHE A 168 12.03 11.43 12.30
C PHE A 168 12.75 10.38 13.16
N THR A 169 12.87 10.61 14.47
CA THR A 169 13.51 9.64 15.39
C THR A 169 12.78 8.29 15.37
N TYR A 170 11.45 8.31 15.33
CA TYR A 170 10.65 7.09 15.23
C TYR A 170 10.90 6.35 13.90
N ILE A 171 10.84 7.06 12.78
CA ILE A 171 11.05 6.51 11.43
C ILE A 171 12.46 5.94 11.29
N GLU A 172 13.49 6.63 11.79
CA GLU A 172 14.88 6.17 11.77
C GLU A 172 15.05 4.84 12.50
N ARG A 173 14.45 4.70 13.69
CA ARG A 173 14.44 3.44 14.45
C ARG A 173 13.73 2.32 13.67
N CYS A 174 12.60 2.62 13.05
CA CYS A 174 11.86 1.64 12.24
C CYS A 174 12.64 1.23 10.98
N TYR A 175 13.37 2.16 10.37
CA TYR A 175 14.21 1.89 9.21
C TYR A 175 15.40 1.01 9.59
N ALA A 176 16.04 1.25 10.74
CA ALA A 176 17.13 0.40 11.24
C ALA A 176 16.70 -1.08 11.41
N ALA A 177 15.45 -1.31 11.82
CA ALA A 177 14.89 -2.66 11.94
C ALA A 177 14.81 -3.43 10.60
N ARG A 178 14.76 -2.74 9.45
CA ARG A 178 14.83 -3.37 8.12
C ARG A 178 16.11 -4.18 7.95
N GLY A 179 17.25 -3.65 8.39
CA GLY A 179 18.53 -4.34 8.30
C GLY A 179 18.53 -5.65 9.11
N GLY A 180 17.90 -5.62 10.29
CA GLY A 180 17.65 -6.82 11.09
C GLY A 180 16.75 -7.82 10.37
N ALA A 181 15.63 -7.36 9.79
CA ALA A 181 14.72 -8.22 9.04
C ALA A 181 15.33 -8.86 7.76
N ALA A 182 16.30 -8.19 7.14
CA ALA A 182 17.00 -8.68 5.95
C ALA A 182 18.15 -9.65 6.25
N HIS A 183 18.74 -9.59 7.44
CA HIS A 183 20.01 -10.27 7.75
C HIS A 183 19.98 -11.16 9.00
N ALA A 184 19.01 -11.01 9.91
CA ALA A 184 18.97 -11.76 11.16
C ALA A 184 18.08 -13.01 11.06
N GLY A 185 18.55 -14.11 11.64
CA GLY A 185 17.79 -15.36 11.81
C GLY A 185 16.66 -15.28 12.86
N THR A 186 16.42 -14.10 13.45
CA THR A 186 15.32 -13.88 14.40
C THR A 186 14.10 -13.36 13.65
N PRO A 187 12.93 -14.03 13.74
CA PRO A 187 11.71 -13.56 13.12
C PRO A 187 11.35 -12.16 13.64
N PRO A 188 11.09 -11.19 12.75
CA PRO A 188 10.67 -9.86 13.18
C PRO A 188 9.31 -9.91 13.85
N GLU A 189 9.09 -9.02 14.81
CA GLU A 189 7.79 -8.88 15.47
C GLU A 189 6.74 -8.39 14.47
N ALA A 190 5.51 -8.87 14.58
CA ALA A 190 4.41 -8.47 13.69
C ALA A 190 4.18 -6.95 13.67
N ASP A 191 4.48 -6.26 14.77
CA ASP A 191 4.35 -4.80 14.88
C ASP A 191 5.37 -4.04 14.01
N GLN A 192 6.56 -4.62 13.78
CA GLN A 192 7.57 -4.03 12.91
C GLN A 192 7.08 -3.98 11.45
N PHE A 193 6.43 -5.06 10.99
CA PHE A 193 5.78 -5.09 9.68
C PHE A 193 4.63 -4.08 9.60
N ASN A 194 3.70 -4.11 10.56
CA ASN A 194 2.56 -3.18 10.59
C ASN A 194 3.02 -1.73 10.54
N THR A 195 4.10 -1.41 11.25
CA THR A 195 4.68 -0.06 11.27
C THR A 195 5.25 0.33 9.91
N ALA A 196 6.09 -0.52 9.29
CA ALA A 196 6.65 -0.24 7.97
C ALA A 196 5.54 -0.10 6.92
N PHE A 197 4.55 -1.00 6.93
CA PHE A 197 3.40 -0.95 6.04
C PHE A 197 2.57 0.32 6.25
N ARG A 198 2.29 0.71 7.50
CA ARG A 198 1.55 1.93 7.82
C ARG A 198 2.27 3.19 7.33
N LEU A 199 3.59 3.27 7.46
CA LEU A 199 4.38 4.40 6.94
C LEU A 199 4.29 4.48 5.41
N ALA A 200 4.46 3.36 4.71
CA ALA A 200 4.34 3.29 3.25
C ALA A 200 2.93 3.65 2.79
N ARG A 201 1.91 3.10 3.44
CA ARG A 201 0.50 3.39 3.20
C ARG A 201 0.20 4.88 3.38
N SER A 202 0.62 5.49 4.49
CA SER A 202 0.39 6.91 4.73
C SER A 202 1.03 7.79 3.67
N ALA A 203 2.23 7.45 3.21
CA ALA A 203 2.91 8.20 2.14
C ALA A 203 2.16 8.07 0.79
N LEU A 204 1.71 6.87 0.42
CA LEU A 204 0.95 6.67 -0.82
C LEU A 204 -0.43 7.34 -0.76
N LEU A 205 -1.16 7.21 0.35
CA LEU A 205 -2.45 7.88 0.52
C LEU A 205 -2.32 9.40 0.41
N ARG A 206 -1.31 9.99 1.09
CA ARG A 206 -1.05 11.44 0.99
C ARG A 206 -0.69 11.86 -0.44
N SER A 207 0.01 10.99 -1.18
CA SER A 207 0.35 11.26 -2.58
C SER A 207 -0.88 11.26 -3.48
N ILE A 208 -1.82 10.34 -3.25
CA ILE A 208 -3.11 10.31 -3.95
C ILE A 208 -3.94 11.55 -3.62
N GLU A 209 -4.05 11.90 -2.33
CA GLU A 209 -4.83 13.06 -1.86
C GLU A 209 -4.30 14.38 -2.42
N ARG A 210 -2.99 14.48 -2.60
CA ARG A 210 -2.33 15.67 -3.18
C ARG A 210 -2.16 15.61 -4.69
N GLN A 211 -2.46 14.46 -5.32
CA GLN A 211 -2.19 14.18 -6.73
C GLN A 211 -0.73 14.42 -7.14
N GLU A 212 0.20 14.22 -6.20
CA GLU A 212 1.62 14.45 -6.41
C GLU A 212 2.44 13.42 -5.63
N ARG A 213 3.61 13.06 -6.14
CA ARG A 213 4.61 12.28 -5.39
C ARG A 213 5.47 13.23 -4.54
N PRO A 214 6.07 12.74 -3.43
CA PRO A 214 7.07 13.53 -2.72
C PRO A 214 8.25 13.92 -3.61
N ASP A 215 8.66 15.19 -3.52
CA ASP A 215 9.95 15.66 -4.04
C ASP A 215 10.94 15.76 -2.89
N ILE A 216 11.97 14.92 -2.92
CA ILE A 216 12.93 14.84 -1.83
C ILE A 216 13.69 16.16 -1.61
N GLU A 217 14.06 16.88 -2.66
CA GLU A 217 14.86 18.11 -2.48
C GLU A 217 14.01 19.20 -1.83
N VAL A 218 12.74 19.31 -2.23
CA VAL A 218 11.76 20.21 -1.59
C VAL A 218 11.56 19.84 -0.12
N LEU A 219 11.42 18.55 0.19
CA LEU A 219 11.20 18.07 1.55
C LEU A 219 12.42 18.26 2.46
N LEU A 220 13.62 18.04 1.92
CA LEU A 220 14.87 18.27 2.67
C LEU A 220 15.12 19.76 2.90
N GLU A 221 14.71 20.63 1.98
CA GLU A 221 14.77 22.07 2.20
C GLU A 221 13.75 22.51 3.26
N ALA A 222 12.50 22.06 3.15
CA ALA A 222 11.45 22.30 4.15
C ALA A 222 11.82 21.76 5.55
N TRP A 223 12.69 20.75 5.63
CA TRP A 223 13.25 20.27 6.89
C TRP A 223 14.18 21.32 7.55
N ARG A 224 14.99 22.00 6.75
CA ARG A 224 15.96 23.01 7.24
C ARG A 224 15.28 24.26 7.74
N THR A 225 14.17 24.65 7.11
CA THR A 225 13.34 25.76 7.58
C THR A 225 12.61 25.32 8.86
N LYS A 226 13.12 25.75 10.01
CA LYS A 226 12.39 25.59 11.28
C LYS A 226 11.14 26.46 11.24
N ALA A 227 10.01 25.93 11.73
CA ALA A 227 8.88 26.79 12.08
C ALA A 227 9.41 27.87 13.03
N VAL A 228 9.31 29.13 12.63
CA VAL A 228 9.47 30.25 13.56
C VAL A 228 8.31 30.10 14.53
N ALA A 229 8.62 29.68 15.76
CA ALA A 229 7.67 29.62 16.85
C ALA A 229 7.27 31.04 17.29
#